data_AF-A0A959D8W8-F1
#
_entry.id   AF-A0A959D8W8-F1
#
_cell.length_a   1.000
_cell.length_b   1.000
_cell.length_c   1.000
_cell.angle_alpha   90.00
_cell.angle_beta   90.00
_cell.angle_gamma   90.00
#
_symmetry.space_group_name_H-M   'P 1'
#
loop_
_entity.id
_entity.type
_entity.pdbx_description
1 polymer ?
#
loop_
_entity_poly.entity_id
_entity_poly.type
_entity_poly.pdbx_seq_one_letter_code
_entity_poly.pdbx_strand_id
1 'polypeptide(L)' 'MVGQYIDYRGALRDEGIERELYLAISLNAHRRLNKASFFKRRFEENKVKIVVVNIVDKIIVEWIP' A
#
# COMPACT_ATOMS: atom_id res chain seq x y z
N MET A 1 9.52 0.29 1.76
CA MET A 1 8.11 0.12 1.34
C MET A 1 7.71 1.16 0.30
N VAL A 2 7.68 2.47 0.60
CA VAL A 2 7.25 3.48 -0.38
C VAL A 2 8.14 3.53 -1.62
N GLY A 3 9.46 3.50 -1.46
CA GLY A 3 10.40 3.46 -2.60
C GLY A 3 10.12 2.29 -3.55
N GLN A 4 10.13 1.06 -3.02
CA GLN A 4 9.78 -0.15 -3.80
C GLN A 4 8.42 -0.04 -4.50
N TYR A 5 7.40 0.49 -3.83
CA TYR A 5 6.09 0.70 -4.46
C TYR A 5 6.17 1.67 -5.65
N ILE A 6 6.91 2.77 -5.50
CA ILE A 6 7.13 3.74 -6.58
C ILE A 6 7.90 3.09 -7.73
N ASP A 7 8.98 2.36 -7.43
CA ASP A 7 9.84 1.72 -8.42
C ASP A 7 9.07 0.66 -9.22
N TYR A 8 8.31 -0.22 -8.54
CA TYR A 8 7.50 -1.23 -9.22
C TYR A 8 6.32 -0.63 -9.98
N ARG A 9 5.69 0.42 -9.45
CA ARG A 9 4.64 1.16 -10.18
C ARG A 9 5.23 1.81 -11.45
N GLY A 10 6.45 2.33 -11.37
CA GLY A 10 7.19 2.85 -12.51
C GLY A 10 7.45 1.76 -13.55
N ALA A 11 8.04 0.64 -13.14
CA ALA A 11 8.33 -0.50 -14.01
C ALA A 11 7.08 -1.03 -14.74
N LEU A 12 5.95 -1.22 -14.02
CA LEU A 12 4.70 -1.66 -14.63
C LEU A 12 4.21 -0.68 -15.71
N ARG A 13 4.31 0.62 -15.46
CA ARG A 13 3.91 1.65 -16.43
C ARG A 13 4.84 1.67 -17.63
N ASP A 14 6.15 1.58 -17.41
CA ASP A 14 7.15 1.65 -18.46
C ASP A 14 7.10 0.41 -19.37
N GLU A 15 6.69 -0.74 -18.84
CA GLU A 15 6.42 -1.97 -19.60
C GLU A 15 5.01 -2.01 -20.25
N GLY A 16 4.19 -0.96 -20.05
CA GLY A 16 2.83 -0.91 -20.60
C GLY A 16 1.87 -1.93 -19.98
N ILE A 17 2.14 -2.41 -18.76
CA ILE A 17 1.33 -3.40 -18.07
C ILE A 17 0.18 -2.70 -17.34
N GLU A 18 -1.06 -2.96 -17.79
CA GLU A 18 -2.29 -2.46 -17.16
C GLU A 18 -2.67 -3.29 -15.91
N ARG A 19 -1.90 -3.10 -14.83
CA ARG A 19 -2.16 -3.69 -13.52
C ARG A 19 -2.09 -2.64 -12.42
N GLU A 20 -3.07 -2.68 -11.52
CA GLU A 20 -3.04 -1.84 -10.33
C GLU A 20 -2.13 -2.46 -9.26
N LEU A 21 -1.11 -1.72 -8.83
CA LEU A 21 -0.24 -2.12 -7.75
C LEU A 21 -0.85 -1.69 -6.41
N TYR A 22 -0.92 -2.64 -5.47
CA TYR A 22 -1.32 -2.39 -4.09
C TYR A 22 -0.22 -2.84 -3.13
N LEU A 23 0.04 -2.04 -2.09
CA LEU A 23 0.91 -2.43 -0.99
C LEU A 23 0.09 -3.17 0.07
N ALA A 24 0.36 -4.47 0.24
CA ALA A 24 -0.28 -5.25 1.29
C ALA A 24 0.33 -4.94 2.67
N ILE A 25 -0.51 -4.57 3.63
CA ILE A 25 -0.11 -4.37 5.02
C ILE A 25 -1.08 -5.07 5.98
N SER A 26 -0.57 -5.50 7.14
CA SER A 26 -1.43 -6.11 8.15
C SER A 26 -2.37 -5.09 8.80
N LEU A 27 -3.51 -5.54 9.30
CA LEU A 27 -4.45 -4.71 10.07
C LEU A 27 -3.75 -3.98 11.24
N ASN A 28 -2.83 -4.66 11.91
CA ASN A 28 -2.03 -4.08 13.00
C ASN A 28 -1.07 -2.99 12.49
N ALA A 29 -0.42 -3.21 11.35
CA ALA A 29 0.44 -2.22 10.71
C ALA A 29 -0.37 -1.00 10.24
N HIS A 30 -1.55 -1.21 9.65
CA HIS A 30 -2.46 -0.14 9.25
C HIS A 30 -2.88 0.74 10.43
N ARG A 31 -3.26 0.13 11.57
CA ARG A 31 -3.59 0.87 12.80
C ARG A 31 -2.41 1.70 13.32
N ARG A 32 -1.17 1.19 13.22
CA ARG A 32 0.04 1.94 13.61
C ARG A 32 0.35 3.07 12.63
N LEU A 33 0.20 2.82 11.32
CA LEU A 33 0.37 3.81 10.25
C LEU A 33 -0.54 5.02 10.48
N ASN A 34 -1.81 4.79 10.80
CA ASN A 34 -2.78 5.86 11.06
C ASN A 34 -2.42 6.74 12.26
N LYS A 35 -1.67 6.22 13.24
CA LYS A 35 -1.18 6.98 14.40
C LYS A 35 0.13 7.72 14.09
N ALA A 36 0.88 7.29 13.09
CA ALA A 36 2.17 7.88 12.72
C ALA A 36 2.00 8.89 11.58
N SER A 37 1.73 10.15 11.93
CA SER A 37 1.42 11.23 10.99
C SER A 37 2.44 11.41 9.86
N PHE A 38 3.73 11.19 10.12
CA PHE A 38 4.78 11.25 9.10
C PHE A 38 4.58 10.19 8.00
N PHE A 39 4.42 8.93 8.37
CA PHE A 39 4.27 7.84 7.39
C PHE A 39 2.94 7.91 6.66
N LYS A 40 1.86 8.24 7.35
CA LYS A 40 0.54 8.45 6.74
C LYS A 40 0.62 9.48 5.60
N ARG A 41 1.18 10.66 5.90
CA ARG A 41 1.38 11.72 4.90
C ARG A 41 2.23 11.27 3.71
N ARG A 42 3.32 10.53 3.95
CA ARG A 42 4.16 10.01 2.85
C ARG A 42 3.41 9.06 1.92
N PHE A 43 2.50 8.24 2.46
CA PHE A 43 1.69 7.33 1.66
C PHE A 43 0.65 8.10 0.83
N GLU A 44 0.00 9.09 1.43
CA GLU A 44 -0.96 9.98 0.75
C GLU A 44 -0.30 10.80 -0.37
N GLU A 45 0.83 11.44 -0.10
CA GLU A 45 1.60 12.23 -1.08
C GLU A 45 1.98 11.42 -2.32
N ASN A 46 2.31 10.14 -2.13
CA ASN A 46 2.75 9.25 -3.21
C ASN A 46 1.61 8.44 -3.84
N LYS A 47 0.37 8.64 -3.38
CA LYS A 47 -0.82 7.90 -3.81
C LYS A 47 -0.57 6.39 -3.75
N VAL A 48 -0.09 5.94 -2.59
CA VAL A 48 0.15 4.52 -2.33
C VAL A 48 -1.18 3.85 -2.08
N LYS A 49 -1.60 2.98 -3.00
CA LYS A 49 -2.75 2.12 -2.82
C LYS A 49 -2.40 1.03 -1.81
N ILE A 50 -3.30 0.75 -0.87
CA ILE A 50 -3.06 -0.20 0.22
C ILE A 50 -4.12 -1.29 0.20
N VAL A 51 -3.73 -2.54 0.42
CA VAL A 51 -4.66 -3.60 0.80
C VAL A 51 -4.38 -4.00 2.24
N VAL A 52 -5.39 -3.87 3.10
CA VAL A 52 -5.30 -4.22 4.51
C VAL A 52 -5.72 -5.66 4.68
N VAL A 53 -4.85 -6.48 5.25
CA VAL A 53 -5.12 -7.91 5.47
C VAL A 53 -5.10 -8.26 6.95
N ASN A 54 -6.00 -9.13 7.36
CA ASN A 54 -5.92 -9.78 8.66
C ASN A 54 -5.12 -11.07 8.50
N ILE A 55 -3.91 -11.09 9.08
CA ILE A 55 -2.98 -12.22 8.92
C ILE A 55 -3.48 -13.47 9.66
N VAL A 56 -4.22 -13.30 10.77
CA VAL A 56 -4.72 -14.43 11.58
C VAL A 56 -5.80 -15.18 10.81
N ASP A 57 -6.80 -14.44 10.34
CA ASP A 57 -7.95 -15.02 9.64
C ASP A 57 -7.69 -15.22 8.14
N LYS A 58 -6.54 -14.75 7.63
CA LYS A 58 -6.13 -14.78 6.22
C LYS A 58 -7.16 -14.17 5.28
N ILE A 59 -7.80 -13.08 5.71
CA ILE A 59 -8.80 -12.35 4.92
C ILE A 59 -8.27 -10.97 4.53
N ILE A 60 -8.80 -10.46 3.41
CA ILE A 60 -8.70 -9.05 3.08
C ILE A 60 -9.75 -8.31 3.91
N VAL A 61 -9.32 -7.27 4.61
CA VAL A 61 -10.17 -6.41 5.42
C VAL A 61 -10.70 -5.25 4.59
N GLU A 62 -9.81 -4.60 3.83
CA GLU A 62 -10.15 -3.37 3.10
C GLU A 62 -9.17 -3.12 1.95
N TRP A 63 -9.66 -2.49 0.87
CA TRP A 63 -8.86 -1.91 -0.20
C TRP A 63 -8.94 -0.39 -0.13
N ILE A 64 -7.80 0.27 -0.04
CA ILE A 64 -7.68 1.73 0.04
C ILE A 64 -7.01 2.22 -1.26
N PRO A 65 -7.73 2.94 -2.13
CA PRO A 65 -7.20 3.45 -3.39
C PRO A 65 -6.32 4.70 -3.24
#